data_AF-A0A0S8EH91-F1
#
_entry.id   AF-A0A0S8EH91-F1
#
_cell.length_a   1.000
_cell.length_b   1.000
_cell.length_c   1.000
_cell.angle_alpha   90.00
_cell.angle_beta   90.00
_cell.angle_gamma   90.00
#
_symmetry.space_group_name_H-M   'P 1'
#
loop_
_entity.id
_entity.type
_entity.pdbx_description
1 polymer ?
#
loop_
_entity_poly.entity_id
_entity_poly.type
_entity_poly.pdbx_seq_one_letter_code
_entity_poly.pdbx_strand_id
1 'polypeptide(L)'
;MAAFGHDSVVTQRSEDVTVGTFLADEIRGMAFQMPLADILAIDGTTFSPAVLGTGSSYGVAGWSQHVTVTPVSITDLNTQVQPEGAKAVRITVEVRLRGTPMVTQAYYAFDMAGVPFTDAGS
;
A
#
# COMPACT_ATOMS: atom_id res chain seq x y z
N MET A 1 37.95 -18.91 -0.03
CA MET A 1 36.73 -19.17 -0.82
C MET A 1 35.52 -18.98 0.09
N ALA A 2 34.81 -17.84 -0.01
CA ALA A 2 33.55 -17.58 0.70
C ALA A 2 32.76 -16.46 0.00
N ALA A 3 32.60 -16.54 -1.34
CA ALA A 3 31.86 -15.55 -2.12
C ALA A 3 30.46 -16.05 -2.58
N PHE A 4 30.30 -17.36 -2.78
CA PHE A 4 29.05 -17.94 -3.32
C PHE A 4 27.83 -17.85 -2.39
N GLY A 5 28.03 -17.76 -1.06
CA GLY A 5 26.92 -17.68 -0.10
C GLY A 5 26.35 -16.27 0.10
N HIS A 6 27.18 -15.24 -0.09
CA HIS A 6 26.75 -13.86 0.14
C HIS A 6 25.95 -13.33 -1.04
N ASP A 7 26.41 -13.58 -2.27
CA ASP A 7 25.76 -13.10 -3.49
C ASP A 7 24.38 -13.72 -3.69
N SER A 8 24.19 -15.01 -3.39
CA SER A 8 22.88 -15.67 -3.49
C SER A 8 21.87 -15.13 -2.48
N VAL A 9 22.29 -14.82 -1.25
CA VAL A 9 21.40 -14.25 -0.22
C VAL A 9 21.02 -12.80 -0.56
N VAL A 10 21.98 -12.01 -1.06
CA VAL A 10 21.72 -10.63 -1.50
C VAL A 10 20.80 -10.60 -2.71
N THR A 11 20.99 -11.51 -3.67
CA THR A 11 20.12 -11.63 -4.86
C THR A 11 18.70 -12.02 -4.46
N GLN A 12 18.54 -13.06 -3.63
CA GLN A 12 17.22 -13.49 -3.15
C GLN A 12 16.50 -12.39 -2.36
N ARG A 13 17.21 -11.69 -1.47
CA ARG A 13 16.62 -10.57 -0.73
C ARG A 13 16.20 -9.43 -1.66
N SER A 14 16.94 -9.19 -2.74
CA SER A 14 16.59 -8.17 -3.74
C SER A 14 15.36 -8.57 -4.56
N GLU A 15 15.22 -9.85 -4.89
CA GLU A 15 14.03 -10.41 -5.54
C GLU A 15 12.81 -10.30 -4.60
N ASP A 16 12.94 -10.68 -3.33
CA ASP A 16 11.86 -10.61 -2.34
C ASP A 16 11.40 -9.15 -2.10
N VAL A 17 12.33 -8.19 -2.04
CA VAL A 17 11.97 -6.77 -1.93
C VAL A 17 11.26 -6.27 -3.19
N THR A 18 11.66 -6.75 -4.37
CA THR A 18 11.02 -6.40 -5.64
C THR A 18 9.58 -6.93 -5.69
N VAL A 19 9.37 -8.20 -5.32
CA VAL A 19 8.03 -8.80 -5.21
C VAL A 19 7.21 -8.09 -4.14
N GLY A 20 7.79 -7.80 -2.98
CA GLY A 20 7.13 -7.08 -1.90
C GLY A 20 6.66 -5.68 -2.31
N THR A 21 7.48 -4.96 -3.08
CA THR A 21 7.13 -3.65 -3.65
C THR A 21 5.99 -3.77 -4.66
N PHE A 22 6.08 -4.74 -5.58
CA PHE A 22 5.01 -5.00 -6.53
C PHE A 22 3.68 -5.29 -5.82
N LEU A 23 3.68 -6.13 -4.78
CA LEU A 23 2.47 -6.44 -4.01
C LEU A 23 1.91 -5.23 -3.26
N ALA A 24 2.75 -4.32 -2.77
CA ALA A 24 2.26 -3.07 -2.18
C ALA A 24 1.59 -2.17 -3.23
N ASP A 25 2.16 -2.09 -4.43
CA ASP A 25 1.60 -1.34 -5.55
C ASP A 25 0.27 -1.91 -6.06
N GLU A 26 0.06 -3.23 -5.97
CA GLU A 26 -1.23 -3.85 -6.30
C GLU A 26 -2.35 -3.37 -5.35
N ILE A 27 -2.07 -3.24 -4.05
CA ILE A 27 -3.03 -2.66 -3.07
C ILE A 27 -3.28 -1.18 -3.37
N ARG A 28 -2.23 -0.43 -3.72
CA ARG A 28 -2.40 0.97 -4.16
C ARG A 28 -3.32 1.07 -5.37
N GLY A 29 -3.08 0.23 -6.39
CA GLY A 29 -3.89 0.19 -7.62
C GLY A 29 -5.35 -0.10 -7.31
N MET A 30 -5.61 -1.10 -6.47
CA MET A 30 -6.96 -1.44 -5.99
C MET A 30 -7.61 -0.28 -5.24
N ALA A 31 -6.91 0.31 -4.26
CA ALA A 31 -7.46 1.41 -3.46
C ALA A 31 -7.75 2.67 -4.30
N PHE A 32 -6.97 2.96 -5.33
CA PHE A 32 -7.18 4.12 -6.20
C PHE A 32 -8.38 3.96 -7.14
N GLN A 33 -8.90 2.74 -7.30
CA GLN A 33 -10.13 2.47 -8.05
C GLN A 33 -11.39 2.53 -7.15
N MET A 34 -11.20 2.69 -5.84
CA MET A 34 -12.28 2.71 -4.85
C MET A 34 -12.67 4.15 -4.48
N PRO A 35 -13.96 4.41 -4.19
CA PRO A 35 -14.39 5.58 -3.45
C PRO A 35 -13.67 5.69 -2.09
N LEU A 36 -13.42 6.92 -1.59
CA LEU A 36 -12.71 7.14 -0.32
C LEU A 36 -13.35 6.39 0.87
N ALA A 37 -14.68 6.29 0.90
CA ALA A 37 -15.41 5.56 1.94
C ALA A 37 -15.05 4.06 1.96
N ASP A 38 -14.86 3.47 0.78
CA ASP A 38 -14.48 2.06 0.66
C ASP A 38 -12.99 1.85 1.00
N ILE A 39 -12.13 2.84 0.70
CA ILE A 39 -10.73 2.83 1.16
C ILE A 39 -10.67 2.84 2.69
N LEU A 40 -11.51 3.63 3.37
CA LEU A 40 -11.57 3.62 4.83
C LEU A 40 -12.05 2.27 5.39
N ALA A 41 -12.91 1.56 4.65
CA ALA A 41 -13.45 0.27 5.07
C ALA A 41 -12.41 -0.87 5.05
N ILE A 42 -11.31 -0.72 4.29
CA ILE A 42 -10.23 -1.74 4.24
C ILE A 42 -9.17 -1.54 5.33
N ASP A 43 -9.32 -0.55 6.21
CA ASP A 43 -8.41 -0.36 7.36
C ASP A 43 -8.29 -1.62 8.22
N GLY A 44 -7.07 -1.95 8.64
CA GLY A 44 -6.74 -3.14 9.42
C GLY A 44 -6.84 -4.47 8.66
N THR A 45 -7.23 -4.46 7.38
CA THR A 45 -7.41 -5.69 6.60
C THR A 45 -6.07 -6.36 6.33
N THR A 46 -6.04 -7.69 6.48
CA THR A 46 -4.88 -8.51 6.13
C THR A 46 -5.25 -9.50 5.04
N PHE A 47 -4.57 -9.41 3.91
CA PHE A 47 -4.69 -10.36 2.81
C PHE A 47 -3.65 -11.46 2.98
N SER A 48 -4.08 -12.68 3.31
CA SER A 48 -3.20 -13.86 3.45
C SER A 48 -3.88 -15.11 2.86
N PRO A 49 -3.41 -15.63 1.71
CA PRO A 49 -2.29 -15.13 0.90
C PRO A 49 -2.52 -13.70 0.38
N ALA A 50 -1.45 -13.01 -0.01
CA ALA A 50 -1.54 -11.71 -0.65
C ALA A 50 -2.50 -11.74 -1.86
N VAL A 51 -3.02 -10.57 -2.23
CA VAL A 51 -3.88 -10.38 -3.39
C VAL A 51 -3.20 -9.49 -4.41
N LEU A 52 -3.44 -9.79 -5.68
CA LEU A 52 -3.17 -8.90 -6.81
C LEU A 52 -4.32 -7.90 -6.95
N GLY A 53 -4.13 -6.83 -7.70
CA GLY A 53 -5.13 -5.78 -7.96
C GLY A 53 -6.39 -6.31 -8.66
N THR A 54 -6.32 -7.51 -9.24
CA THR A 54 -7.48 -8.26 -9.78
C THR A 54 -8.30 -9.01 -8.72
N GLY A 55 -7.83 -9.03 -7.46
CA GLY A 55 -8.38 -9.85 -6.38
C GLY A 55 -7.90 -11.32 -6.38
N SER A 56 -7.06 -11.72 -7.33
CA SER A 56 -6.48 -13.08 -7.39
C SER A 56 -5.33 -13.27 -6.41
N SER A 57 -5.15 -14.49 -5.92
CA SER A 57 -4.04 -14.89 -5.03
C SER A 57 -3.11 -15.94 -5.66
N TYR A 58 -3.15 -16.10 -6.98
CA TYR A 58 -2.29 -17.07 -7.67
C TYR A 58 -0.82 -16.64 -7.64
N GLY A 59 0.09 -17.56 -7.30
CA GLY A 59 1.54 -17.33 -7.33
C GLY A 59 2.13 -16.59 -6.13
N VAL A 60 1.33 -16.21 -5.14
CA VAL A 60 1.76 -15.40 -3.98
C VAL A 60 1.64 -16.15 -2.65
N ALA A 61 1.76 -17.47 -2.70
CA ALA A 61 1.72 -18.32 -1.50
C ALA A 61 2.83 -17.94 -0.52
N GLY A 62 2.47 -17.79 0.76
CA GLY A 62 3.38 -17.36 1.81
C GLY A 62 3.58 -15.84 1.91
N TRP A 63 3.06 -15.06 0.97
CA TRP A 63 3.02 -13.60 1.07
C TRP A 63 1.75 -13.14 1.80
N SER A 64 1.83 -12.00 2.46
CA SER A 64 0.65 -11.30 3.01
C SER A 64 0.81 -9.80 2.93
N GLN A 65 -0.29 -9.08 2.72
CA GLN A 65 -0.35 -7.61 2.82
C GLN A 65 -1.23 -7.22 4.01
N HIS A 66 -0.70 -6.39 4.91
CA HIS A 66 -1.49 -5.74 5.95
C HIS A 66 -1.69 -4.27 5.58
N VAL A 67 -2.94 -3.81 5.61
CA VAL A 67 -3.31 -2.45 5.22
C VAL A 67 -3.70 -1.65 6.45
N THR A 68 -3.17 -0.45 6.57
CA THR A 68 -3.57 0.55 7.56
C THR A 68 -3.96 1.83 6.83
N VAL A 69 -5.15 2.36 7.12
CA VAL A 69 -5.66 3.58 6.50
C VAL A 69 -5.83 4.63 7.58
N THR A 70 -5.06 5.71 7.46
CA THR A 70 -5.12 6.85 8.38
C THR A 70 -5.78 8.03 7.67
N PRO A 71 -6.96 8.52 8.11
CA PRO A 71 -7.50 9.78 7.61
C PRO A 71 -6.57 10.94 7.95
N VAL A 72 -6.24 11.78 6.98
CA VAL A 72 -5.30 12.90 7.16
C VAL A 72 -5.88 14.22 6.62
N SER A 73 -5.38 15.34 7.13
CA SER A 73 -5.75 16.65 6.60
C SER A 73 -5.20 16.85 5.19
N ILE A 74 -6.00 17.43 4.29
CA ILE A 74 -5.55 17.80 2.95
C ILE A 74 -4.56 18.98 2.95
N THR A 75 -4.58 19.81 4.00
CA THR A 75 -3.66 20.96 4.16
C THR A 75 -2.35 20.57 4.83
N ASP A 76 -2.35 19.48 5.60
CA ASP A 76 -1.16 18.89 6.22
C ASP A 76 -1.33 17.38 6.33
N LEU A 77 -0.68 16.66 5.41
CA LEU A 77 -0.77 15.19 5.29
C LEU A 77 -0.18 14.43 6.49
N ASN A 78 0.50 15.11 7.41
CA ASN A 78 1.01 14.50 8.65
C ASN A 78 0.02 14.58 9.81
N THR A 79 -1.00 15.43 9.69
CA THR A 79 -2.01 15.61 10.73
C THR A 79 -3.16 14.62 10.51
N GLN A 80 -3.33 13.69 11.46
CA GLN A 80 -4.47 12.77 11.47
C GLN A 80 -5.75 13.51 11.83
N VAL A 81 -6.84 13.20 11.13
CA VAL A 81 -8.17 13.78 11.34
C VAL A 81 -9.20 12.68 11.62
N GLN A 82 -10.41 13.06 12.00
CA GLN A 82 -11.50 12.10 12.12
C GLN A 82 -11.91 11.58 10.73
N PRO A 83 -12.37 10.31 10.61
CA PRO A 83 -12.82 9.75 9.34
C PRO A 83 -14.01 10.53 8.75
N GLU A 84 -14.91 11.02 9.60
CA GLU A 84 -16.04 11.85 9.20
C GLU A 84 -15.55 13.15 8.56
N GLY A 85 -15.77 13.29 7.26
CA GLY A 85 -15.38 14.48 6.49
C GLY A 85 -13.90 14.51 6.06
N ALA A 86 -13.12 13.45 6.28
CA ALA A 86 -11.77 13.35 5.74
C ALA A 86 -11.78 13.47 4.21
N LYS A 87 -10.86 14.29 3.68
CA LYS A 87 -10.68 14.50 2.23
C LYS A 87 -9.40 13.86 1.68
N ALA A 88 -8.57 13.34 2.56
CA ALA A 88 -7.37 12.60 2.21
C ALA A 88 -7.17 11.45 3.20
N VAL A 89 -6.53 10.38 2.73
CA VAL A 89 -6.14 9.24 3.56
C VAL A 89 -4.70 8.84 3.21
N ARG A 90 -3.95 8.43 4.23
CA ARG A 90 -2.66 7.77 4.08
C ARG A 90 -2.88 6.25 4.20
N ILE A 91 -2.58 5.53 3.14
CA ILE A 91 -2.67 4.08 3.05
C ILE A 91 -1.27 3.52 3.24
N THR A 92 -1.03 2.83 4.35
CA THR A 92 0.21 2.11 4.63
C THR A 92 0.00 0.64 4.35
N VAL A 93 0.85 0.05 3.52
CA VAL A 93 0.83 -1.38 3.19
C VAL A 93 2.12 -2.00 3.70
N GLU A 94 1.99 -2.95 4.62
CA GLU A 94 3.09 -3.78 5.09
C GLU A 94 3.03 -5.16 4.43
N VAL A 95 4.07 -5.52 3.68
CA VAL A 95 4.17 -6.79 2.97
C VAL A 95 5.13 -7.71 3.70
N ARG A 96 4.66 -8.92 3.99
CA ARG A 96 5.44 -9.97 4.67
C ARG A 96 5.59 -11.19 3.80
N LEU A 97 6.74 -11.85 3.89
CA LEU A 97 6.98 -13.20 3.38
C LEU A 97 7.12 -14.15 4.58
N ARG A 98 6.21 -15.12 4.69
CA ARG A 98 6.14 -16.12 5.77
C ARG A 98 6.22 -15.48 7.17
N GLY A 99 5.52 -14.36 7.34
CA GLY A 99 5.48 -13.59 8.58
C GLY A 99 6.65 -12.63 8.80
N THR A 100 7.67 -12.63 7.94
CA THR A 100 8.81 -11.70 8.03
C THR A 100 8.51 -10.43 7.21
N PRO A 101 8.58 -9.22 7.79
CA PRO A 101 8.41 -7.97 7.04
C PRO A 101 9.49 -7.80 5.96
N MET A 102 9.05 -7.55 4.73
CA MET A 102 9.91 -7.32 3.56
C MET A 102 9.91 -5.85 3.17
N VAL A 103 8.72 -5.26 3.03
CA VAL A 103 8.52 -3.90 2.53
C VAL A 103 7.37 -3.24 3.29
N THR A 104 7.50 -1.96 3.59
CA THR A 104 6.41 -1.10 4.05
C THR A 104 6.37 0.13 3.17
N GLN A 105 5.22 0.40 2.54
CA GLN A 105 5.02 1.56 1.68
C GLN A 105 3.81 2.37 2.12
N ALA A 106 3.88 3.68 1.94
CA ALA A 106 2.80 4.60 2.26
C ALA A 106 2.40 5.38 1.00
N TYR A 107 1.10 5.46 0.77
CA TYR A 107 0.50 6.17 -0.35
C TYR A 107 -0.56 7.15 0.16
N TYR A 108 -0.85 8.19 -0.62
CA TYR A 108 -1.91 9.14 -0.31
C TYR A 108 -3.00 9.04 -1.37
N ALA A 109 -4.24 8.90 -0.92
CA ALA A 109 -5.42 8.99 -1.75
C ALA A 109 -6.26 10.21 -1.33
N PHE A 110 -6.88 10.86 -2.30
CA PHE A 110 -7.62 12.11 -2.12
C PHE A 110 -9.04 11.94 -2.64
N ASP A 111 -10.01 12.48 -1.91
CA ASP A 111 -11.37 12.64 -2.40
C ASP A 111 -11.40 13.86 -3.33
N MET A 112 -11.25 13.59 -4.63
CA MET A 112 -11.31 14.61 -5.67
C MET A 112 -12.73 15.10 -5.97
N ALA A 113 -13.78 14.49 -5.37
CA ALA A 113 -15.14 14.97 -5.49
C ALA A 113 -15.30 16.27 -4.67
N GLY A 114 -14.98 17.40 -5.32
CA GLY A 114 -15.06 18.73 -4.74
C GLY A 114 -13.71 19.38 -4.43
N VAL A 115 -12.60 18.88 -4.96
CA VAL A 115 -11.37 19.68 -5.04
C VAL A 115 -11.59 20.70 -6.15
N PRO A 116 -11.72 22.01 -5.86
CA PRO A 116 -11.61 23.00 -6.90
C PRO A 116 -10.17 22.87 -7.42
N PHE A 117 -9.99 22.24 -8.57
CA PHE A 117 -8.88 22.62 -9.42
C PHE A 117 -9.17 24.06 -9.79
N THR A 118 -8.73 25.01 -8.95
CA THR A 118 -8.48 26.36 -9.44
C THR A 118 -7.45 26.15 -10.52
N ASP A 119 -7.92 26.18 -11.76
CA ASP A 119 -7.13 26.24 -12.97
C ASP A 119 -6.08 27.33 -12.74
N ALA A 120 -4.86 26.90 -12.42
CA ALA A 120 -3.77 27.80 -12.12
C ALA A 120 -3.22 28.31 -13.45
N GLY A 121 -3.93 29.27 -14.04
CA GLY A 121 -3.37 30.20 -15.02
C GLY A 121 -3.65 29.88 -16.49
N SER A 122 -4.64 30.61 -17.00
CA SER A 122 -4.62 31.39 -18.26
C SER A 122 -3.24 31.62 -18.89
#